data_AF-A0AAW1VK83-F1
#
_entry.id   AF-A0AAW1VK83-F1
#
_cell.length_a   1.000
_cell.length_b   1.000
_cell.length_c   1.000
_cell.angle_alpha   90.00
_cell.angle_beta   90.00
_cell.angle_gamma   90.00
#
_symmetry.space_group_name_H-M   'P 1'
#
loop_
_entity.id
_entity.type
_entity.pdbx_description
1 polymer ?
#
loop_
_entity_poly.entity_id
_entity_poly.type
_entity_poly.pdbx_seq_one_letter_code
_entity_poly.pdbx_strand_id
1 'polypeptide(L)'
;MIWSATSIKWVELKMGQLGVLNNPNYKITALLDHMAMITVQSDSRGIFDCKPLGLIWAQFPEFYSSKNSIMFDDLRRNFVMNPQNGLIIKPFRKAHSSRDSDQELMKLTSYLLAIAELDDLSALDHNAWQSFTEENVKRRRHE
;
A
#
# COMPACT_ATOMS: atom_id res chain seq x y z
N MET A 1 0.39 -2.30 -7.95
CA MET A 1 0.95 -3.67 -7.81
C MET A 1 0.27 -4.36 -6.64
N ILE A 2 0.18 -5.68 -6.64
CA ILE A 2 -0.40 -6.45 -5.52
C ILE A 2 0.68 -7.33 -4.92
N TRP A 3 0.96 -7.20 -3.62
CA TRP A 3 1.98 -7.98 -2.93
C TRP A 3 1.41 -8.72 -1.73
N SER A 4 1.33 -10.04 -1.82
CA SER A 4 0.82 -10.92 -0.75
C SER A 4 1.94 -11.73 -0.11
N ALA A 5 1.83 -12.01 1.20
CA ALA A 5 2.71 -12.94 1.91
C ALA A 5 2.26 -14.41 1.71
N THR A 6 1.63 -14.73 0.59
CA THR A 6 1.20 -16.08 0.21
C THR A 6 1.84 -16.46 -1.12
N SER A 7 1.66 -17.70 -1.60
CA SER A 7 2.19 -18.11 -2.90
C SER A 7 1.46 -17.46 -4.06
N ILE A 8 2.16 -17.28 -5.19
CA ILE A 8 1.60 -16.66 -6.40
C ILE A 8 0.28 -17.31 -6.84
N LYS A 9 0.16 -18.64 -6.72
CA LYS A 9 -1.06 -19.40 -6.99
C LYS A 9 -2.26 -18.89 -6.16
N TRP A 10 -2.05 -18.60 -4.87
CA TRP A 10 -3.09 -18.05 -4.01
C TRP A 10 -3.41 -16.60 -4.35
N VAL A 11 -2.41 -15.80 -4.72
CA VAL A 11 -2.62 -14.41 -5.17
C VAL A 11 -3.51 -14.38 -6.40
N GLU A 12 -3.14 -15.15 -7.44
CA GLU A 12 -3.89 -15.21 -8.69
C GLU A 12 -5.32 -15.72 -8.48
N LEU A 13 -5.48 -16.80 -7.70
CA LEU A 13 -6.80 -17.35 -7.39
C LEU A 13 -7.70 -16.32 -6.68
N LYS A 14 -7.18 -15.63 -5.64
CA LYS A 14 -7.97 -14.66 -4.87
C LYS A 14 -8.28 -13.41 -5.67
N MET A 15 -7.31 -12.86 -6.39
CA MET A 15 -7.53 -11.67 -7.21
C MET A 15 -8.43 -11.97 -8.41
N GLY A 16 -8.38 -13.18 -8.95
CA GLY A 16 -9.34 -13.66 -9.95
C GLY A 16 -10.77 -13.77 -9.40
N GLN A 17 -10.94 -14.40 -8.24
CA GLN A 17 -12.27 -14.52 -7.57
C GLN A 17 -12.89 -13.18 -7.20
N LEU A 18 -12.08 -12.20 -6.82
CA LEU A 18 -12.53 -10.83 -6.53
C LEU A 18 -12.78 -9.99 -7.79
N GLY A 19 -12.53 -10.53 -8.99
CA GLY A 19 -12.67 -9.80 -10.26
C GLY A 19 -11.62 -8.72 -10.48
N VAL A 20 -10.54 -8.70 -9.68
CA VAL A 20 -9.49 -7.67 -9.72
C VAL A 20 -8.60 -7.83 -10.97
N LEU A 21 -8.31 -9.07 -11.38
CA LEU A 21 -7.42 -9.31 -12.54
C LEU A 21 -8.08 -9.09 -13.90
N ASN A 22 -9.41 -9.12 -13.96
CA ASN A 22 -10.18 -9.06 -15.21
C ASN A 22 -11.13 -7.84 -15.27
N ASN A 23 -10.80 -6.76 -14.57
CA ASN A 23 -11.62 -5.56 -14.56
C ASN A 23 -11.37 -4.71 -15.82
N PRO A 24 -12.41 -4.25 -16.55
CA PRO A 24 -12.22 -3.40 -17.74
C PRO A 24 -11.78 -1.97 -17.41
N ASN A 25 -11.98 -1.51 -16.17
CA ASN A 25 -11.76 -0.11 -15.78
C ASN A 25 -10.32 0.18 -15.33
N TYR A 26 -9.49 -0.84 -15.13
CA TYR A 26 -8.09 -0.67 -14.71
C TYR A 26 -7.25 -1.90 -15.06
N LYS A 27 -5.93 -1.78 -14.89
CA LYS A 27 -4.98 -2.90 -15.03
C LYS A 27 -4.09 -2.99 -13.80
N ILE A 28 -3.68 -4.21 -13.46
CA ILE A 28 -2.69 -4.46 -12.40
C ILE A 28 -1.32 -4.60 -13.05
N THR A 29 -0.37 -3.75 -12.65
CA THR A 29 0.99 -3.72 -13.23
C THR A 29 1.79 -5.00 -12.96
N ALA A 30 1.73 -5.51 -11.72
CA ALA A 30 2.50 -6.67 -11.30
C ALA A 30 1.88 -7.34 -10.06
N LEU A 31 2.11 -8.65 -9.94
CA LEU A 31 1.82 -9.46 -8.77
C LEU A 31 3.14 -9.89 -8.12
N LEU A 32 3.23 -9.74 -6.81
CA LEU A 32 4.35 -10.19 -6.00
C LEU A 32 3.82 -11.11 -4.89
N ASP A 33 4.61 -12.10 -4.55
CA ASP A 33 4.24 -13.12 -3.58
C ASP A 33 5.28 -13.19 -2.45
N HIS A 34 5.15 -14.18 -1.56
CA HIS A 34 6.07 -14.36 -0.44
C HIS A 34 7.54 -14.57 -0.84
N MET A 35 7.85 -15.05 -2.04
CA MET A 35 9.24 -15.29 -2.47
C MET A 35 10.01 -14.00 -2.73
N ALA A 36 9.30 -12.88 -2.93
CA ALA A 36 9.92 -11.55 -3.04
C ALA A 36 10.19 -10.92 -1.66
N MET A 37 9.70 -11.51 -0.57
CA MET A 37 9.91 -11.00 0.79
C MET A 37 11.31 -11.33 1.29
N ILE A 38 11.80 -10.55 2.25
CA ILE A 38 13.07 -10.82 2.92
C ILE A 38 12.85 -11.08 4.40
N THR A 39 13.63 -11.99 4.96
CA THR A 39 13.69 -12.25 6.39
C THR A 39 14.63 -11.23 7.05
N VAL A 40 14.13 -10.56 8.09
CA VAL A 40 14.91 -9.60 8.90
C VAL A 40 14.93 -10.05 10.35
N GLN A 41 16.02 -9.73 11.04
CA GLN A 41 16.15 -9.93 12.48
C GLN A 41 16.08 -8.58 13.19
N SER A 42 15.23 -8.47 14.20
CA SER A 42 15.12 -7.30 15.07
C SER A 42 15.23 -7.70 16.53
N ASP A 43 16.02 -6.96 17.30
CA ASP A 43 16.20 -7.20 18.74
C ASP A 43 14.87 -7.18 19.51
N SER A 44 13.93 -6.33 19.09
CA SER A 44 12.64 -6.15 19.77
C SER A 44 11.54 -7.09 19.32
N ARG A 45 11.64 -7.70 18.13
CA ARG A 45 10.55 -8.46 17.49
C ARG A 45 10.96 -9.86 17.02
N GLY A 46 12.23 -10.24 17.20
CA GLY A 46 12.78 -11.48 16.68
C GLY A 46 12.91 -11.48 15.15
N ILE A 47 12.84 -12.67 14.57
CA ILE A 47 12.96 -12.91 13.14
C ILE A 47 11.59 -12.86 12.50
N PHE A 48 11.43 -12.08 11.42
CA PHE A 48 10.18 -11.99 10.67
C PHE A 48 10.43 -11.57 9.22
N ASP A 49 9.46 -11.83 8.34
CA ASP A 49 9.54 -11.42 6.94
C ASP A 49 8.89 -10.06 6.70
N CYS A 50 9.45 -9.29 5.76
CA CYS A 50 8.91 -8.02 5.31
C CYS A 50 8.96 -7.88 3.78
N LYS A 51 8.29 -6.84 3.27
CA LYS A 51 8.09 -6.54 1.84
C LYS A 51 8.94 -5.31 1.46
N PRO A 52 10.21 -5.49 1.06
CA PRO A 52 11.10 -4.36 0.79
C PRO A 52 10.73 -3.69 -0.53
N LEU A 53 10.15 -2.48 -0.49
CA LEU A 53 9.83 -1.72 -1.72
C LEU A 53 11.07 -1.43 -2.57
N GLY A 54 12.27 -1.42 -1.96
CA GLY A 54 13.53 -1.31 -2.69
C GLY A 54 13.72 -2.36 -3.79
N LEU A 55 13.11 -3.54 -3.68
CA LEU A 55 13.10 -4.55 -4.75
C LEU A 55 12.39 -4.02 -6.01
N ILE A 56 11.25 -3.33 -5.83
CA ILE A 56 10.48 -2.74 -6.93
C ILE A 56 11.23 -1.54 -7.51
N TRP A 57 11.77 -0.68 -6.65
CA TRP A 57 12.51 0.52 -7.08
C TRP A 57 13.78 0.17 -7.85
N ALA A 58 14.47 -0.91 -7.47
CA ALA A 58 15.65 -1.37 -8.20
C ALA A 58 15.29 -1.99 -9.56
N GLN A 59 14.13 -2.64 -9.67
CA GLN A 59 13.69 -3.28 -10.91
C GLN A 59 13.11 -2.28 -11.92
N PHE A 60 12.51 -1.19 -11.45
CA PHE A 60 11.85 -0.17 -12.28
C PHE A 60 12.20 1.27 -11.82
N PRO A 61 13.50 1.62 -11.78
CA PRO A 61 13.98 2.88 -11.22
C PRO A 61 13.49 4.11 -11.97
N GLU A 62 13.14 3.96 -13.25
CA GLU A 62 12.61 5.03 -14.10
C GLU A 62 11.15 5.40 -13.75
N PHE A 63 10.41 4.51 -13.07
CA PHE A 63 9.00 4.71 -12.75
C PHE A 63 8.74 4.89 -11.25
N TYR A 64 9.48 4.18 -10.39
CA TYR A 64 9.15 4.09 -8.97
C TYR A 64 10.35 4.38 -8.08
N SER A 65 10.11 5.16 -7.03
CA SER A 65 11.06 5.47 -5.96
C SER A 65 10.34 5.67 -4.63
N SER A 66 11.09 5.92 -3.56
CA SER A 66 10.52 6.32 -2.27
C SER A 66 9.71 7.61 -2.33
N LYS A 67 9.91 8.45 -3.36
CA LYS A 67 9.22 9.74 -3.48
C LYS A 67 7.81 9.63 -4.03
N ASN A 68 7.47 8.56 -4.75
CA ASN A 68 6.19 8.43 -5.44
C ASN A 68 5.47 7.10 -5.17
N SER A 69 5.98 6.31 -4.22
CA SER A 69 5.41 5.01 -3.85
C SER A 69 4.70 5.08 -2.51
N ILE A 70 3.51 4.50 -2.42
CA ILE A 70 2.79 4.28 -1.16
C ILE A 70 2.29 2.84 -1.10
N MET A 71 2.41 2.22 0.07
CA MET A 71 2.06 0.83 0.32
C MET A 71 0.99 0.75 1.40
N PHE A 72 -0.11 0.06 1.10
CA PHE A 72 -1.20 -0.19 2.05
C PHE A 72 -1.09 -1.61 2.59
N ASP A 73 -0.96 -1.73 3.90
CA ASP A 73 -0.88 -3.03 4.57
C ASP A 73 -1.40 -2.89 6.01
N ASP A 74 -2.17 -3.85 6.48
CA ASP A 74 -2.72 -3.81 7.85
C ASP A 74 -1.65 -4.17 8.90
N LEU A 75 -0.49 -4.66 8.46
CA LEU A 75 0.61 -5.07 9.32
C LEU A 75 1.83 -4.17 9.15
N ARG A 76 2.06 -3.29 10.13
CA ARG A 76 3.21 -2.34 10.15
C ARG A 76 4.57 -2.99 9.86
N ARG A 77 4.76 -4.24 10.28
CA ARG A 77 6.03 -4.97 10.08
C ARG A 77 6.35 -5.21 8.60
N ASN A 78 5.33 -5.30 7.74
CA ASN A 78 5.53 -5.62 6.33
C ASN A 78 6.31 -4.53 5.59
N PHE A 79 6.26 -3.28 6.05
CA PHE A 79 7.01 -2.17 5.47
C PHE A 79 8.06 -1.61 6.43
N VAL A 80 8.61 -2.44 7.33
CA VAL A 80 9.63 -2.00 8.29
C VAL A 80 10.88 -1.42 7.63
N MET A 81 11.22 -1.89 6.42
CA MET A 81 12.36 -1.43 5.63
C MET A 81 12.06 -0.17 4.80
N ASN A 82 10.81 0.29 4.79
CA ASN A 82 10.36 1.48 4.07
C ASN A 82 9.22 2.18 4.85
N PRO A 83 9.48 2.60 6.11
CA PRO A 83 8.45 3.04 7.04
C PRO A 83 7.71 4.29 6.56
N GLN A 84 8.39 5.20 5.87
CA GLN A 84 7.81 6.43 5.33
C GLN A 84 6.85 6.17 4.17
N ASN A 85 6.96 5.04 3.48
CA ASN A 85 6.10 4.68 2.35
C ASN A 85 4.91 3.80 2.75
N GLY A 86 4.80 3.44 4.03
CA GLY A 86 3.76 2.54 4.53
C GLY A 86 2.60 3.30 5.17
N LEU A 87 1.39 2.96 4.77
CA LEU A 87 0.14 3.37 5.41
C LEU A 87 -0.54 2.14 6.02
N ILE A 88 -0.85 2.22 7.32
CA ILE A 88 -1.63 1.18 7.99
C ILE A 88 -3.09 1.35 7.66
N ILE A 89 -3.63 0.42 6.88
CA ILE A 89 -5.06 0.34 6.60
C ILE A 89 -5.77 -0.42 7.73
N LYS A 90 -6.99 -0.01 8.08
CA LYS A 90 -7.82 -0.77 9.01
C LYS A 90 -8.15 -2.15 8.39
N PRO A 91 -7.92 -3.26 9.11
CA PRO A 91 -8.22 -4.58 8.58
C PRO A 91 -9.73 -4.77 8.41
N PHE A 92 -10.15 -5.20 7.22
CA PHE A 92 -11.54 -5.58 6.96
C PHE A 92 -11.84 -6.95 7.56
N ARG A 93 -12.68 -6.99 8.61
CA ARG A 93 -13.02 -8.20 9.37
C ARG A 93 -14.53 -8.37 9.47
N LYS A 94 -14.99 -9.62 9.67
CA LYS A 94 -16.42 -9.98 9.82
C LYS A 94 -17.29 -9.38 8.72
N ALA A 95 -16.95 -9.68 7.46
CA ALA A 95 -17.57 -9.09 6.28
C ALA A 95 -19.12 -9.13 6.29
N HIS A 96 -19.72 -10.18 6.86
CA HIS A 96 -21.18 -10.31 6.99
C HIS A 96 -21.84 -9.19 7.81
N SER A 97 -21.11 -8.57 8.75
CA SER A 97 -21.61 -7.46 9.58
C SER A 97 -21.06 -6.10 9.16
N SER A 98 -19.87 -6.04 8.57
CA SER A 98 -19.16 -4.78 8.31
C SER A 98 -19.31 -4.26 6.88
N ARG A 99 -19.67 -5.12 5.91
CA ARG A 99 -19.73 -4.80 4.47
C ARG A 99 -20.49 -3.53 4.12
N ASP A 100 -21.58 -3.24 4.84
CA ASP A 100 -22.47 -2.12 4.49
C ASP A 100 -22.04 -0.81 5.18
N SER A 101 -21.16 -0.90 6.18
CA SER A 101 -20.68 0.25 6.97
C SER A 101 -19.22 0.62 6.73
N ASP A 102 -18.42 -0.28 6.17
CA ASP A 102 -17.01 -0.04 5.91
C ASP A 102 -16.84 0.97 4.77
N GLN A 103 -16.07 2.03 5.02
CA GLN A 103 -15.81 3.12 4.08
C GLN A 103 -14.31 3.36 3.91
N GLU A 104 -13.46 2.42 4.35
CA GLU A 104 -12.02 2.65 4.43
C GLU A 104 -11.40 2.86 3.04
N LEU A 105 -11.78 2.03 2.07
CA LEU A 105 -11.31 2.17 0.68
C LEU A 105 -11.83 3.44 -0.01
N MET A 106 -13.04 3.90 0.34
CA MET A 106 -13.57 5.18 -0.17
C MET A 106 -12.74 6.36 0.34
N LYS A 107 -12.42 6.38 1.64
CA LYS A 107 -11.55 7.41 2.23
C LYS A 107 -10.14 7.36 1.66
N LEU A 108 -9.58 6.17 1.47
CA LEU A 108 -8.27 6.00 0.85
C LEU A 108 -8.26 6.50 -0.59
N THR A 109 -9.36 6.36 -1.32
CA THR A 109 -9.48 6.90 -2.68
C THR A 109 -9.38 8.42 -2.68
N SER A 110 -10.12 9.10 -1.77
CA SER A 110 -10.00 10.55 -1.59
C SER A 110 -8.58 10.97 -1.21
N TYR A 111 -7.93 10.22 -0.31
CA TYR A 111 -6.55 10.49 0.08
C TYR A 111 -5.56 10.35 -1.07
N LEU A 112 -5.67 9.27 -1.85
CA LEU A 112 -4.81 9.03 -3.01
C LEU A 112 -4.97 10.13 -4.07
N LEU A 113 -6.22 10.52 -4.39
CA LEU A 113 -6.48 11.61 -5.32
C LEU A 113 -5.91 12.95 -4.83
N ALA A 114 -5.96 13.20 -3.52
CA ALA A 114 -5.43 14.40 -2.90
C ALA A 114 -3.89 14.50 -3.00
N ILE A 115 -3.18 13.38 -2.90
CA ILE A 115 -1.70 13.34 -2.93
C ILE A 115 -1.11 13.02 -4.30
N ALA A 116 -1.93 12.58 -5.28
CA ALA A 116 -1.48 12.10 -6.58
C ALA A 116 -0.73 13.16 -7.42
N GLU A 117 -1.03 14.44 -7.18
CA GLU A 117 -0.45 15.58 -7.90
C GLU A 117 0.83 16.12 -7.20
N LEU A 118 1.30 15.48 -6.14
CA LEU A 118 2.55 15.87 -5.47
C LEU A 118 3.73 15.16 -6.13
N ASP A 119 4.79 15.93 -6.41
CA ASP A 119 6.04 15.39 -6.96
C ASP A 119 6.81 14.51 -5.95
N ASP A 120 6.61 14.73 -4.66
CA ASP A 120 7.31 14.04 -3.58
C ASP A 120 6.39 13.79 -2.36
N LEU A 121 6.21 12.50 -2.03
CA LEU A 121 5.41 12.02 -0.90
C LEU A 121 6.20 11.96 0.42
N SER A 122 7.50 12.22 0.41
CA SER A 122 8.39 12.04 1.58
C SER A 122 8.03 12.93 2.77
N ALA A 123 7.30 14.03 2.55
CA ALA A 123 6.87 14.97 3.58
C ALA A 123 5.46 14.68 4.15
N LEU A 124 4.82 13.59 3.74
CA LEU A 124 3.48 13.22 4.20
C LEU A 124 3.54 12.39 5.48
N ASP A 125 2.67 12.67 6.44
CA ASP A 125 2.45 11.76 7.57
C ASP A 125 1.29 10.82 7.25
N HIS A 126 1.62 9.61 6.79
CA HIS A 126 0.62 8.59 6.49
C HIS A 126 -0.06 8.01 7.74
N ASN A 127 0.35 8.34 8.98
CA ASN A 127 -0.42 7.95 10.16
C ASN A 127 -1.67 8.83 10.35
N ALA A 128 -1.64 10.06 9.83
CA ALA A 128 -2.72 11.04 9.92
C ALA A 128 -3.56 11.15 8.63
N TRP A 129 -3.44 10.16 7.73
CA TRP A 129 -4.06 10.19 6.40
C TRP A 129 -5.58 10.39 6.41
N GLN A 130 -6.28 9.89 7.43
CA GLN A 130 -7.73 10.04 7.56
C GLN A 130 -8.18 11.49 7.83
N SER A 131 -7.29 12.30 8.39
CA SER A 131 -7.51 13.73 8.65
C SER A 131 -7.09 14.59 7.48
N PHE A 132 -6.57 14.00 6.40
CA PHE A 132 -6.09 14.73 5.24
C PHE A 132 -7.27 15.19 4.40
N THR A 133 -7.49 16.51 4.37
CA THR A 133 -8.58 17.14 3.60
C THR A 133 -8.04 17.81 2.34
N GLU A 134 -8.90 18.12 1.38
CA GLU A 134 -8.52 18.90 0.18
C GLU A 134 -7.89 20.27 0.53
N GLU A 135 -8.21 20.85 1.68
CA GLU A 135 -7.58 22.09 2.14
C GLU A 135 -6.09 21.92 2.47
N ASN A 136 -5.69 20.74 2.95
CA ASN A 136 -4.28 20.42 3.20
C ASN A 136 -3.46 20.38 1.90
N VAL A 137 -4.09 19.97 0.78
CA VAL A 137 -3.47 19.93 -0.55
C VAL A 137 -3.21 21.34 -1.07
N LYS A 138 -4.21 22.24 -0.99
CA LYS A 138 -4.08 23.61 -1.51
C LYS A 138 -2.94 24.38 -0.83
N ARG A 139 -2.75 24.20 0.49
CA ARG A 139 -1.66 24.87 1.22
C ARG A 139 -0.28 24.40 0.74
N ARG A 140 -0.10 23.11 0.47
CA ARG A 140 1.18 22.52 0.07
C ARG A 140 1.54 22.72 -1.41
N ARG A 141 0.59 23.10 -2.27
CA ARG A 141 0.87 23.49 -3.67
C ARG A 141 1.46 24.91 -3.80
N HIS A 142 1.41 25.70 -2.73
CA HIS A 142 1.90 27.08 -2.70
C HIS A 142 3.19 27.24 -1.86
N GLU A 143 3.74 26.14 -1.35
CA GLU A 143 5.04 26.06 -0.66
C GLU A 143 6.09 25.44 -1.59
#